data_AF-A0A3D5LFB5-F1
#
_entry.id   AF-A0A3D5LFB5-F1
#
_cell.length_a   1.000
_cell.length_b   1.000
_cell.length_c   1.000
_cell.angle_alpha   90.00
_cell.angle_beta   90.00
_cell.angle_gamma   90.00
#
_symmetry.space_group_name_H-M   'P 1'
#
loop_
_entity.id
_entity.type
_entity.pdbx_description
1 polymer ?
#
loop_
_entity_poly.entity_id
_entity_poly.type
_entity_poly.pdbx_seq_one_letter_code
_entity_poly.pdbx_strand_id
1 'polypeptide(L)'
;MKIAVTYDNGEVFQHFGRTENFKVYEIEDNKVISSEVISSNGVGHGALAGVLADRNVKALICGGIGGGAINALTEAGIEVCSGASGDTDKAVEDYLNGKLIDAGQTCDHHGEGHTCGDHEEGHGCGHHDAEENHSCGCGSHEGTESGEGCGCGCGERSKIEGANVGKTLKVHYTGTFNDGTKFDSSYDRGEPLEFVCGAGMMIKGFDRAVADMEIGQIKDIHLMPEEAYGLPDPNAIFHVEISQLPGAEELEEGQQVYLQNEMGQPFPVTVVAKEAGIITFDANHEMAGKELNFKIELVEIC
;
A
#
# COMPACT_ATOMS: atom_id res chain seq x y z
N MET A 1 -22.45 -9.35 -26.52
CA MET A 1 -21.04 -9.56 -26.10
C MET A 1 -20.80 -8.80 -24.79
N LYS A 2 -19.84 -9.21 -23.96
CA LYS A 2 -19.53 -8.49 -22.73
C LYS A 2 -18.17 -7.80 -22.82
N ILE A 3 -18.11 -6.55 -22.37
CA ILE A 3 -16.91 -5.71 -22.36
C ILE A 3 -16.65 -5.30 -20.93
N ALA A 4 -15.43 -5.49 -20.43
CA ALA A 4 -15.03 -4.97 -19.13
C ALA A 4 -14.25 -3.67 -19.31
N VAL A 5 -14.43 -2.74 -18.38
CA VAL A 5 -13.68 -1.48 -18.32
C VAL A 5 -13.12 -1.33 -16.92
N THR A 6 -11.89 -0.87 -16.79
CA THR A 6 -11.35 -0.49 -15.48
C THR A 6 -12.16 0.67 -14.91
N TYR A 7 -12.67 0.53 -13.68
CA TYR A 7 -13.60 1.50 -13.10
C TYR A 7 -13.03 2.07 -11.80
N ASP A 8 -12.94 3.39 -11.73
CA ASP A 8 -12.66 4.12 -10.49
C ASP A 8 -13.53 5.38 -10.42
N ASN A 9 -14.47 5.41 -9.48
CA ASN A 9 -15.36 6.54 -9.22
C ASN A 9 -16.04 7.20 -10.45
N GLY A 10 -16.31 6.44 -11.52
CA GLY A 10 -16.94 6.92 -12.75
C GLY A 10 -16.02 7.06 -13.96
N GLU A 11 -14.70 6.96 -13.75
CA GLU A 11 -13.68 7.14 -14.79
C GLU A 11 -12.86 5.85 -15.05
N VAL A 12 -12.24 5.80 -16.22
CA VAL A 12 -11.36 4.71 -16.66
C VAL A 12 -10.04 4.80 -15.90
N PHE A 13 -9.79 3.82 -15.04
CA PHE A 13 -8.56 3.78 -14.28
C PHE A 13 -7.34 3.47 -15.17
N GLN A 14 -6.28 4.26 -15.02
CA GLN A 14 -5.12 4.24 -15.90
C GLN A 14 -4.11 3.13 -15.57
N HIS A 15 -4.23 2.47 -14.42
CA HIS A 15 -3.30 1.41 -14.03
C HIS A 15 -4.04 0.10 -13.75
N PHE A 16 -4.13 -0.79 -14.74
CA PHE A 16 -4.81 -2.09 -14.60
C PHE A 16 -4.35 -2.88 -13.35
N GLY A 17 -3.08 -2.73 -12.96
CA GLY A 17 -2.52 -3.44 -11.81
C GLY A 17 -2.85 -2.91 -10.41
N ARG A 18 -3.50 -1.76 -10.31
CA ARG A 18 -3.88 -1.16 -9.02
C ARG A 18 -5.38 -0.95 -8.88
N THR A 19 -6.16 -1.28 -9.90
CA THR A 19 -7.60 -1.20 -9.81
C THR A 19 -8.17 -2.48 -9.21
N GLU A 20 -9.05 -2.30 -8.24
CA GLU A 20 -9.79 -3.38 -7.61
C GLU A 20 -11.20 -3.50 -8.17
N ASN A 21 -11.60 -2.61 -9.10
CA ASN A 21 -12.96 -2.52 -9.61
C ASN A 21 -13.00 -2.47 -11.13
N PHE A 22 -13.92 -3.23 -11.72
CA PHE A 22 -14.17 -3.28 -13.15
C PHE A 22 -15.66 -3.10 -13.39
N LYS A 23 -16.03 -2.32 -14.40
CA LYS A 23 -17.41 -2.21 -14.85
C LYS A 23 -17.59 -3.07 -16.08
N VAL A 24 -18.40 -4.11 -15.97
CA VAL A 24 -18.74 -5.03 -17.06
C VAL A 24 -20.03 -4.55 -17.72
N TYR A 25 -19.94 -4.32 -19.02
CA TYR A 25 -21.04 -3.90 -19.87
C TYR A 25 -21.50 -5.06 -20.73
N GLU A 26 -22.81 -5.30 -20.77
CA GLU A 26 -23.41 -6.20 -21.74
C GLU A 26 -23.87 -5.40 -22.94
N ILE A 27 -23.41 -5.81 -24.12
CA ILE A 27 -23.69 -5.17 -25.40
C ILE A 27 -24.55 -6.09 -26.25
N GLU A 28 -25.67 -5.58 -26.75
CA GLU A 28 -26.56 -6.22 -27.70
C GLU A 28 -26.90 -5.20 -28.81
N ASP A 29 -26.85 -5.61 -30.08
CA ASP A 29 -27.07 -4.72 -31.24
C ASP A 29 -26.27 -3.41 -31.22
N ASN A 30 -25.01 -3.47 -30.81
CA ASN A 30 -24.10 -2.33 -30.68
C ASN A 30 -24.54 -1.25 -29.66
N LYS A 31 -25.36 -1.64 -28.68
CA LYS A 31 -25.80 -0.78 -27.57
C LYS A 31 -25.58 -1.47 -26.22
N VAL A 32 -25.26 -0.67 -25.22
CA VAL A 32 -25.21 -1.12 -23.82
C VAL A 32 -26.62 -1.43 -23.35
N ILE A 33 -26.88 -2.69 -22.98
CA ILE A 33 -28.17 -3.12 -22.39
C ILE A 33 -28.12 -3.16 -20.87
N SER A 34 -26.95 -3.41 -20.28
CA SER A 34 -26.73 -3.45 -18.84
C SER A 34 -25.28 -3.14 -18.50
N SER A 35 -25.03 -2.64 -17.29
CA SER A 35 -23.69 -2.46 -16.75
C SER A 35 -23.67 -2.85 -15.28
N GLU A 36 -22.70 -3.65 -14.87
CA GLU A 36 -22.49 -4.11 -13.50
C GLU A 36 -21.06 -3.77 -13.06
N VAL A 37 -20.90 -3.23 -11.85
CA VAL A 37 -19.56 -3.03 -11.26
C VAL A 37 -19.19 -4.26 -10.44
N ILE A 38 -18.04 -4.84 -10.74
CA ILE A 38 -17.47 -6.00 -10.07
C ILE A 38 -16.17 -5.59 -9.38
N SER A 39 -15.93 -6.14 -8.19
CA SER A 39 -14.63 -6.02 -7.53
C SER A 39 -13.83 -7.30 -7.71
N SER A 40 -12.52 -7.17 -7.84
CA SER A 40 -11.59 -8.29 -7.88
C SER A 40 -11.35 -8.93 -6.50
N ASN A 41 -11.95 -8.40 -5.43
CA ASN A 41 -11.83 -8.91 -4.06
C ASN A 41 -10.36 -9.16 -3.63
N GLY A 42 -9.42 -8.33 -4.09
CA GLY A 42 -7.99 -8.43 -3.73
C GLY A 42 -7.23 -9.55 -4.43
N VAL A 43 -7.81 -10.16 -5.46
CA VAL A 43 -7.15 -11.23 -6.24
C VAL A 43 -6.11 -10.60 -7.19
N GLY A 44 -4.84 -10.98 -7.01
CA GLY A 44 -3.72 -10.42 -7.76
C GLY A 44 -3.82 -10.57 -9.30
N HIS A 45 -3.01 -9.76 -9.99
CA HIS A 45 -2.96 -9.55 -11.45
C HIS A 45 -3.16 -10.79 -12.35
N GLY A 46 -2.65 -11.96 -11.94
CA GLY A 46 -2.74 -13.19 -12.74
C GLY A 46 -4.12 -13.85 -12.74
N ALA A 47 -4.92 -13.69 -11.67
CA ALA A 47 -6.22 -14.37 -11.54
C ALA A 47 -7.40 -13.49 -11.97
N LEU A 48 -7.19 -12.19 -12.21
CA LEU A 48 -8.16 -11.30 -12.86
C LEU A 48 -8.59 -11.79 -14.24
N ALA A 49 -7.65 -12.31 -15.03
CA ALA A 49 -7.94 -12.84 -16.36
C ALA A 49 -8.93 -14.02 -16.29
N GLY A 50 -8.77 -14.90 -15.28
CA GLY A 50 -9.70 -16.00 -15.02
C GLY A 50 -11.10 -15.51 -14.65
N VAL A 51 -11.21 -14.54 -13.74
CA VAL A 51 -12.51 -13.97 -13.33
C VAL A 51 -13.26 -13.33 -14.50
N LEU A 52 -12.54 -12.64 -15.39
CA LEU A 52 -13.14 -12.04 -16.59
C LEU A 52 -13.53 -13.10 -17.62
N ALA A 53 -12.71 -14.13 -17.81
CA ALA A 53 -12.98 -15.25 -18.71
C ALA A 53 -14.20 -16.07 -18.26
N ASP A 54 -14.33 -16.36 -16.96
CA ASP A 54 -15.47 -17.06 -16.37
C ASP A 54 -16.79 -16.32 -16.61
N ARG A 55 -16.73 -14.98 -16.67
CA ARG A 55 -17.89 -14.12 -16.96
C ARG A 55 -18.16 -13.94 -18.46
N ASN A 56 -17.39 -14.61 -19.33
CA ASN A 56 -17.53 -14.57 -20.78
C ASN A 56 -17.33 -13.14 -21.34
N VAL A 57 -16.41 -12.40 -20.71
CA VAL A 57 -15.94 -11.09 -21.20
C VAL A 57 -15.07 -11.34 -22.43
N LYS A 58 -15.36 -10.62 -23.52
CA LYS A 58 -14.61 -10.75 -24.78
C LYS A 58 -13.58 -9.65 -24.97
N ALA A 59 -13.80 -8.49 -24.37
CA ALA A 59 -12.90 -7.35 -24.50
C ALA A 59 -12.73 -6.63 -23.17
N LEU A 60 -11.53 -6.13 -22.91
CA LEU A 60 -11.17 -5.32 -21.77
C LEU A 60 -10.63 -3.97 -22.24
N ILE A 61 -11.20 -2.90 -21.73
CA ILE A 61 -10.76 -1.52 -21.97
C ILE A 61 -10.06 -0.99 -20.72
N CYS A 62 -8.85 -0.48 -20.89
CA CYS A 62 -8.04 0.08 -19.82
C CYS A 62 -7.19 1.25 -20.32
N GLY A 63 -6.71 2.10 -19.39
CA GLY A 63 -5.76 3.16 -19.75
C GLY A 63 -4.37 2.61 -20.00
N GLY A 64 -3.77 2.00 -18.99
CA GLY A 64 -2.44 1.40 -19.05
C GLY A 64 -2.44 0.00 -18.47
N ILE A 65 -1.84 -0.92 -19.22
CA ILE A 65 -1.69 -2.32 -18.85
C ILE A 65 -0.25 -2.78 -19.08
N GLY A 66 0.29 -3.54 -18.12
CA GLY A 66 1.63 -4.10 -18.24
C GLY A 66 1.65 -5.35 -19.14
N GLY A 67 2.76 -5.59 -19.83
CA GLY A 67 2.88 -6.69 -20.80
C GLY A 67 2.53 -8.09 -20.23
N GLY A 68 2.87 -8.35 -18.96
CA GLY A 68 2.50 -9.61 -18.31
C GLY A 68 0.98 -9.83 -18.15
N ALA A 69 0.21 -8.75 -17.95
CA ALA A 69 -1.25 -8.83 -17.84
C ALA A 69 -1.91 -8.93 -19.23
N ILE A 70 -1.34 -8.29 -20.26
CA ILE A 70 -1.80 -8.45 -21.65
C ILE A 70 -1.69 -9.92 -22.05
N ASN A 71 -0.56 -10.56 -21.77
CA ASN A 71 -0.36 -11.97 -22.12
C ASN A 71 -1.38 -12.87 -21.42
N ALA A 72 -1.61 -12.70 -20.11
CA ALA A 72 -2.57 -13.50 -19.36
C ALA A 72 -4.02 -13.33 -19.87
N LEU A 73 -4.41 -12.12 -20.26
CA LEU A 73 -5.74 -11.84 -20.82
C LEU A 73 -5.89 -12.40 -22.23
N THR A 74 -4.83 -12.30 -23.04
CA THR A 74 -4.79 -12.84 -24.40
C THR A 74 -4.87 -14.38 -24.37
N GLU A 75 -4.15 -15.04 -23.45
CA GLU A 75 -4.26 -16.48 -23.21
C GLU A 75 -5.67 -16.90 -22.76
N ALA A 76 -6.34 -16.04 -22.00
CA ALA A 76 -7.73 -16.24 -21.61
C ALA A 76 -8.75 -15.94 -22.74
N GLY A 77 -8.28 -15.50 -23.92
CA GLY A 77 -9.11 -15.19 -25.08
C GLY A 77 -9.85 -13.85 -25.00
N ILE A 78 -9.34 -12.91 -24.20
CA ILE A 78 -9.90 -11.57 -24.00
C ILE A 78 -9.08 -10.56 -24.81
N GLU A 79 -9.76 -9.80 -25.66
CA GLU A 79 -9.16 -8.71 -26.45
C GLU A 79 -8.86 -7.51 -25.54
N VAL A 80 -7.64 -6.96 -25.62
CA VAL A 80 -7.22 -5.88 -24.72
C VAL A 80 -7.05 -4.58 -25.49
N CYS A 81 -7.90 -3.61 -25.16
CA CYS A 81 -7.78 -2.23 -25.62
C CYS A 81 -7.13 -1.38 -24.53
N SER A 82 -5.91 -0.94 -24.81
CA SER A 82 -5.17 0.00 -23.96
C SER A 82 -5.24 1.42 -24.53
N GLY A 83 -5.04 2.43 -23.69
CA GLY A 83 -5.06 3.84 -24.08
C GLY A 83 -6.40 4.55 -23.88
N ALA A 84 -7.38 3.94 -23.20
CA ALA A 84 -8.64 4.60 -22.87
C ALA A 84 -8.51 5.46 -21.60
N SER A 85 -9.04 6.69 -21.64
CA SER A 85 -9.01 7.63 -20.51
C SER A 85 -10.27 8.46 -20.45
N GLY A 86 -10.67 8.88 -19.25
CA GLY A 86 -11.88 9.67 -19.01
C GLY A 86 -13.08 8.80 -18.66
N ASP A 87 -14.27 9.15 -19.12
CA ASP A 87 -15.52 8.49 -18.73
C ASP A 87 -15.63 7.04 -19.24
N THR A 88 -16.05 6.13 -18.36
CA THR A 88 -16.21 4.70 -18.70
C THR A 88 -17.23 4.45 -19.80
N ASP A 89 -18.33 5.20 -19.86
CA ASP A 89 -19.38 5.00 -20.86
C ASP A 89 -18.89 5.48 -22.24
N LYS A 90 -18.15 6.61 -22.28
CA LYS A 90 -17.52 7.10 -23.51
C LYS A 90 -16.45 6.15 -24.04
N ALA A 91 -15.70 5.50 -23.17
CA ALA A 91 -14.68 4.53 -23.57
C ALA A 91 -15.30 3.32 -24.26
N VAL A 92 -16.44 2.83 -23.77
CA VAL A 92 -17.20 1.75 -24.43
C VAL A 92 -17.75 2.23 -25.78
N GLU A 93 -18.31 3.44 -25.86
CA GLU A 93 -18.78 4.00 -27.12
C GLU A 93 -17.64 4.14 -28.15
N ASP A 94 -16.47 4.65 -27.74
CA ASP A 94 -15.30 4.78 -28.61
C ASP A 94 -14.77 3.40 -29.08
N TYR A 95 -14.89 2.36 -28.24
CA TYR A 95 -14.60 0.97 -28.64
C TYR A 95 -15.60 0.45 -29.69
N LEU A 96 -16.91 0.64 -29.45
CA LEU A 96 -17.96 0.21 -30.39
C LEU A 96 -17.90 0.97 -31.74
N ASN A 97 -17.38 2.20 -31.73
CA ASN A 97 -17.13 3.00 -32.92
C ASN A 97 -15.80 2.67 -33.62
N GLY A 98 -15.01 1.71 -33.09
CA GLY A 98 -13.73 1.27 -33.68
C GLY A 98 -12.60 2.30 -33.59
N LYS A 99 -12.70 3.24 -32.64
CA LYS A 99 -11.78 4.36 -32.47
C LYS A 99 -10.62 4.03 -31.50
N LEU A 100 -10.84 3.07 -30.61
CA LEU A 100 -9.80 2.47 -29.78
C LEU A 100 -9.15 1.34 -30.57
N ILE A 101 -7.89 1.54 -30.98
CA ILE A 101 -7.16 0.59 -31.81
C ILE A 101 -6.59 -0.50 -30.89
N ASP A 102 -6.94 -1.74 -31.21
CA ASP A 102 -6.43 -2.97 -30.62
C ASP A 102 -4.90 -2.91 -30.43
N ALA A 103 -4.44 -3.20 -29.21
CA ALA A 103 -3.02 -3.34 -28.94
C ALA A 103 -2.54 -4.76 -29.28
N GLY A 104 -2.96 -5.30 -30.42
CA GLY A 104 -2.45 -6.54 -31.00
C GLY A 104 -1.35 -6.26 -31.99
N GLN A 105 -0.10 -6.22 -31.52
CA GLN A 105 1.02 -6.65 -32.36
C GLN A 105 1.70 -7.86 -31.73
N THR A 106 1.32 -9.01 -32.27
CA THR A 106 2.23 -10.09 -32.64
C THR A 106 3.47 -9.49 -33.33
N CYS A 107 4.66 -9.69 -32.77
CA CYS A 107 5.91 -9.47 -33.49
C CYS A 107 6.57 -10.81 -33.76
N ASP A 108 6.22 -11.45 -34.88
CA ASP A 108 7.11 -12.36 -35.59
C ASP A 108 8.26 -11.52 -36.17
N HIS A 109 9.48 -11.59 -35.63
CA HIS A 109 10.66 -11.23 -36.42
C HIS A 109 11.98 -11.85 -35.91
N HIS A 110 12.56 -12.68 -36.77
CA HIS A 110 13.93 -13.18 -36.73
C HIS A 110 14.95 -12.02 -36.89
N GLY A 111 16.07 -12.12 -36.14
CA GLY A 111 17.43 -11.96 -36.69
C GLY A 111 18.07 -10.57 -36.70
N GLU A 112 19.15 -10.46 -35.93
CA GLU A 112 20.37 -9.66 -36.16
C GLU A 112 20.31 -8.11 -36.09
N GLY A 113 21.10 -7.55 -35.16
CA GLY A 113 21.82 -6.29 -35.38
C GLY A 113 21.49 -5.12 -34.46
N HIS A 114 22.24 -5.01 -33.36
CA HIS A 114 22.30 -3.90 -32.38
C HIS A 114 22.46 -2.49 -32.97
N THR A 115 22.00 -1.46 -32.24
CA THR A 115 22.87 -0.41 -31.64
C THR A 115 22.20 0.25 -30.43
N CYS A 116 22.98 0.43 -29.35
CA CYS A 116 22.58 0.73 -27.98
C CYS A 116 22.99 2.15 -27.55
N GLY A 117 22.53 2.55 -26.36
CA GLY A 117 23.21 3.47 -25.44
C GLY A 117 22.28 3.79 -24.26
N ASP A 118 22.55 3.49 -22.99
CA ASP A 118 23.69 2.85 -22.32
C ASP A 118 23.16 2.24 -21.01
N HIS A 119 23.64 1.05 -20.64
CA HIS A 119 24.08 0.72 -19.29
C HIS A 119 24.74 -0.68 -19.32
N GLU A 120 26.07 -0.65 -19.24
CA GLU A 120 26.96 -1.72 -18.74
C GLU A 120 26.38 -2.31 -17.43
N GLU A 121 26.37 -3.60 -17.11
CA GLU A 121 27.12 -4.77 -17.55
C GLU A 121 26.31 -6.06 -17.21
N GLY A 122 26.76 -7.22 -17.72
CA GLY A 122 26.05 -8.52 -17.78
C GLY A 122 25.56 -9.10 -16.44
N HIS A 123 24.65 -10.08 -16.42
CA HIS A 123 24.88 -11.43 -16.90
C HIS A 123 23.56 -12.16 -17.23
N GLY A 124 23.55 -12.87 -18.36
CA GLY A 124 22.51 -13.87 -18.67
C GLY A 124 22.93 -15.27 -18.22
N CYS A 125 21.94 -16.14 -18.03
CA CYS A 125 21.92 -17.61 -18.20
C CYS A 125 20.41 -17.97 -18.14
N GLY A 126 19.77 -18.64 -19.08
CA GLY A 126 20.10 -19.95 -19.62
C GLY A 126 19.02 -20.94 -19.14
N HIS A 127 18.10 -21.30 -20.04
CA HIS A 127 17.08 -22.35 -19.87
C HIS A 127 17.71 -23.67 -19.42
N HIS A 128 17.03 -24.43 -18.56
CA HIS A 128 16.92 -25.89 -18.69
C HIS A 128 15.72 -26.43 -17.90
N ASP A 129 14.91 -27.23 -18.59
CA ASP A 129 13.76 -27.99 -18.10
C ASP A 129 14.13 -29.12 -17.13
N ALA A 130 13.07 -29.57 -16.41
CA ALA A 130 12.79 -30.92 -15.92
C ALA A 130 13.25 -31.36 -14.50
N GLU A 131 12.22 -31.67 -13.71
CA GLU A 131 12.05 -32.77 -12.74
C GLU A 131 12.80 -32.74 -11.38
N GLU A 132 11.99 -32.95 -10.34
CA GLU A 132 12.28 -33.44 -8.98
C GLU A 132 13.21 -32.64 -8.03
N ASN A 133 12.53 -32.09 -7.01
CA ASN A 133 12.84 -32.20 -5.58
C ASN A 133 13.98 -31.37 -4.96
N HIS A 134 13.56 -30.61 -3.94
CA HIS A 134 14.33 -30.07 -2.80
C HIS A 134 15.19 -28.80 -2.95
N SER A 135 14.82 -27.86 -2.06
CA SER A 135 15.70 -27.04 -1.21
C SER A 135 16.37 -25.83 -1.86
N CYS A 136 15.65 -24.71 -1.84
CA CYS A 136 16.22 -23.38 -2.05
C CYS A 136 17.09 -23.01 -0.84
N GLY A 137 18.36 -23.42 -0.87
CA GLY A 137 19.38 -22.97 0.06
C GLY A 137 19.66 -21.48 -0.16
N CYS A 138 19.48 -20.68 0.89
CA CYS A 138 19.93 -19.30 0.94
C CYS A 138 21.47 -19.28 1.00
N GLY A 139 22.10 -18.88 -0.10
CA GLY A 139 23.52 -18.54 -0.13
C GLY A 139 23.71 -17.08 0.26
N SER A 140 24.26 -16.87 1.45
CA SER A 140 24.71 -15.60 1.99
C SER A 140 25.76 -14.94 1.08
N HIS A 141 25.65 -13.64 0.83
CA HIS A 141 26.82 -12.84 0.51
C HIS A 141 26.75 -11.47 1.19
N GLU A 142 27.76 -11.23 2.02
CA GLU A 142 28.09 -10.00 2.71
C GLU A 142 28.69 -8.96 1.74
N GLY A 143 28.56 -7.66 2.05
CA GLY A 143 29.27 -6.56 1.37
C GLY A 143 28.34 -5.72 0.48
N THR A 144 27.75 -4.65 1.01
CA THR A 144 28.21 -3.25 1.02
C THR A 144 28.06 -2.48 -0.31
N GLU A 145 27.25 -1.43 -0.18
CA GLU A 145 27.28 -0.14 -0.89
C GLU A 145 26.55 0.04 -2.23
N SER A 146 25.40 0.72 -2.09
CA SER A 146 24.83 1.77 -2.96
C SER A 146 24.28 1.40 -4.34
N GLY A 147 22.97 1.68 -4.51
CA GLY A 147 22.43 2.16 -5.78
C GLY A 147 21.23 1.41 -6.37
N GLU A 148 20.03 1.78 -5.90
CA GLU A 148 18.80 1.89 -6.72
C GLU A 148 18.19 0.61 -7.33
N GLY A 149 17.49 -0.14 -6.46
CA GLY A 149 16.57 -1.22 -6.85
C GLY A 149 15.12 -0.75 -7.02
N CYS A 150 14.54 -1.13 -8.16
CA CYS A 150 13.12 -1.35 -8.47
C CYS A 150 12.06 -0.75 -7.52
N GLY A 151 11.38 0.31 -8.01
CA GLY A 151 10.18 0.89 -7.44
C GLY A 151 8.93 0.02 -7.60
N CYS A 152 8.84 -1.05 -6.80
CA CYS A 152 7.55 -1.58 -6.36
C CYS A 152 7.14 -0.78 -5.13
N GLY A 153 6.04 -0.03 -5.23
CA GLY A 153 5.39 0.64 -4.11
C GLY A 153 4.76 -0.38 -3.14
N CYS A 154 5.59 -1.09 -2.40
CA CYS A 154 5.27 -1.54 -1.06
C CYS A 154 5.77 -0.44 -0.14
N GLY A 155 4.85 0.28 0.53
CA GLY A 155 5.21 1.21 1.60
C GLY A 155 6.24 0.52 2.48
N GLU A 156 7.35 1.22 2.73
CA GLU A 156 8.58 0.73 3.34
C GLU A 156 8.30 -0.43 4.31
N ARG A 157 8.27 -1.65 3.76
CA ARG A 157 8.12 -2.85 4.56
C ARG A 157 9.44 -2.88 5.27
N SER A 158 9.44 -2.38 6.51
CA SER A 158 10.56 -2.53 7.42
C SER A 158 10.98 -3.98 7.23
N LYS A 159 12.20 -4.19 6.71
CA LYS A 159 12.76 -5.53 6.47
C LYS A 159 12.98 -6.18 7.82
N ILE A 160 11.88 -6.52 8.47
CA ILE A 160 11.82 -7.21 9.73
C ILE A 160 11.73 -8.66 9.29
N GLU A 161 12.80 -9.39 9.57
CA GLU A 161 12.88 -10.83 9.39
C GLU A 161 12.63 -11.46 10.76
N GLY A 162 11.82 -12.50 10.81
CA GLY A 162 11.51 -13.21 12.04
C GLY A 162 10.43 -14.27 11.83
N ALA A 163 10.41 -15.27 12.71
CA ALA A 163 9.51 -16.42 12.59
C ALA A 163 8.01 -16.05 12.64
N ASN A 164 7.70 -14.87 13.18
CA ASN A 164 6.33 -14.38 13.36
C ASN A 164 5.90 -13.32 12.34
N VAL A 165 6.80 -12.88 11.46
CA VAL A 165 6.50 -11.82 10.48
C VAL A 165 5.42 -12.30 9.50
N GLY A 166 4.38 -11.47 9.31
CA GLY A 166 3.21 -11.78 8.50
C GLY A 166 2.14 -12.62 9.18
N LYS A 167 2.34 -13.03 10.45
CA LYS A 167 1.34 -13.75 11.25
C LYS A 167 0.55 -12.79 12.13
N THR A 168 -0.66 -13.19 12.48
CA THR A 168 -1.49 -12.45 13.44
C THR A 168 -1.08 -12.86 14.86
N LEU A 169 -0.66 -11.89 15.66
CA LEU A 169 -0.20 -12.10 17.03
C LEU A 169 -1.17 -11.48 18.01
N LYS A 170 -1.42 -12.18 19.13
CA LYS A 170 -2.06 -11.61 20.31
C LYS A 170 -1.00 -11.42 21.39
N VAL A 171 -0.82 -10.18 21.83
CA VAL A 171 0.18 -9.85 22.85
C VAL A 171 -0.44 -9.05 23.99
N HIS A 172 0.05 -9.30 25.19
CA HIS A 172 -0.06 -8.32 26.26
C HIS A 172 1.16 -7.42 26.22
N TYR A 173 0.95 -6.12 26.40
CA TYR A 173 2.03 -5.17 26.60
C TYR A 173 1.74 -4.20 27.75
N THR A 174 2.82 -3.67 28.31
CA THR A 174 2.84 -2.51 29.21
C THR A 174 3.88 -1.52 28.70
N GLY A 175 3.44 -0.30 28.37
CA GLY A 175 4.28 0.81 27.97
C GLY A 175 4.57 1.75 29.14
N THR A 176 5.85 2.02 29.41
CA THR A 176 6.32 2.95 30.44
C THR A 176 7.33 3.94 29.88
N PHE A 177 7.28 5.19 30.32
CA PHE A 177 8.32 6.18 30.05
C PHE A 177 9.58 5.88 30.88
N ASN A 178 10.71 6.52 30.54
CA ASN A 178 11.98 6.37 31.29
C ASN A 178 11.92 6.82 32.75
N ASP A 179 10.95 7.65 33.11
CA ASP A 179 10.70 8.06 34.50
C ASP A 179 9.95 6.98 35.32
N GLY A 180 9.56 5.86 34.68
CA GLY A 180 8.76 4.79 35.27
C GLY A 180 7.26 5.02 35.21
N THR A 181 6.79 6.14 34.64
CA THR A 181 5.38 6.46 34.47
C THR A 181 4.79 5.55 33.38
N LYS A 182 3.79 4.75 33.75
CA LYS A 182 3.01 3.92 32.81
C LYS A 182 2.06 4.80 32.01
N PHE A 183 2.16 4.74 30.68
CA PHE A 183 1.27 5.51 29.78
C PHE A 183 0.20 4.64 29.14
N ASP A 184 0.50 3.37 28.90
CA ASP A 184 -0.44 2.45 28.27
C ASP A 184 -0.20 1.01 28.73
N SER A 185 -1.27 0.23 28.81
CA SER A 185 -1.23 -1.17 29.21
C SER A 185 -2.43 -1.93 28.68
N SER A 186 -2.17 -3.00 27.94
CA SER A 186 -3.20 -3.96 27.55
C SER A 186 -3.85 -4.67 28.74
N TYR A 187 -3.11 -4.87 29.85
CA TYR A 187 -3.67 -5.50 31.05
C TYR A 187 -4.74 -4.63 31.71
N ASP A 188 -4.60 -3.30 31.62
CA ASP A 188 -5.59 -2.37 32.17
C ASP A 188 -6.89 -2.42 31.36
N ARG A 189 -6.79 -2.74 30.06
CA ARG A 189 -7.95 -2.97 29.18
C ARG A 189 -8.57 -4.35 29.33
N GLY A 190 -7.84 -5.31 29.88
CA GLY A 190 -8.31 -6.69 30.12
C GLY A 190 -8.34 -7.59 28.87
N GLU A 191 -7.90 -7.08 27.71
CA GLU A 191 -7.92 -7.80 26.44
C GLU A 191 -6.54 -7.71 25.77
N PRO A 192 -6.00 -8.81 25.21
CA PRO A 192 -4.74 -8.79 24.49
C PRO A 192 -4.88 -8.01 23.18
N LEU A 193 -3.80 -7.33 22.79
CA LEU A 193 -3.75 -6.60 21.53
C LEU A 193 -3.50 -7.59 20.37
N GLU A 194 -4.42 -7.64 19.42
CA GLU A 194 -4.30 -8.43 18.20
C GLU A 194 -3.81 -7.55 17.04
N PHE A 195 -2.71 -7.93 16.39
CA PHE A 195 -2.14 -7.21 15.24
C PHE A 195 -1.33 -8.15 14.35
N VAL A 196 -1.09 -7.75 13.10
CA VAL A 196 -0.24 -8.51 12.17
C VAL A 196 1.20 -8.03 12.28
N CYS A 197 2.09 -8.93 12.68
CA CYS A 197 3.51 -8.61 12.87
C CYS A 197 4.18 -8.23 11.54
N GLY A 198 4.84 -7.08 11.49
CA GLY A 198 5.55 -6.60 10.29
C GLY A 198 4.63 -6.02 9.21
N ALA A 199 3.34 -5.83 9.49
CA ALA A 199 2.42 -5.13 8.59
C ALA A 199 2.57 -3.60 8.65
N GLY A 200 3.40 -3.07 9.57
CA GLY A 200 3.53 -1.62 9.79
C GLY A 200 2.33 -1.01 10.53
N MET A 201 1.51 -1.85 11.16
CA MET A 201 0.38 -1.43 12.02
C MET A 201 0.87 -0.95 13.39
N MET A 202 2.06 -1.37 13.80
CA MET A 202 2.70 -1.03 15.07
C MET A 202 4.03 -0.33 14.82
N ILE A 203 4.57 0.29 15.86
CA ILE A 203 5.89 0.94 15.81
C ILE A 203 6.98 -0.07 15.43
N LYS A 204 7.97 0.38 14.64
CA LYS A 204 9.03 -0.47 14.06
C LYS A 204 9.74 -1.32 15.13
N GLY A 205 10.04 -0.71 16.26
CA GLY A 205 10.69 -1.38 17.39
C GLY A 205 9.85 -2.48 18.04
N PHE A 206 8.53 -2.31 18.08
CA PHE A 206 7.60 -3.31 18.62
C PHE A 206 7.51 -4.52 17.69
N ASP A 207 7.30 -4.29 16.39
CA ASP A 207 7.29 -5.35 15.38
C ASP A 207 8.60 -6.15 15.39
N ARG A 208 9.75 -5.48 15.47
CA ARG A 208 11.05 -6.15 15.56
C ARG A 208 11.20 -6.99 16.83
N ALA A 209 10.63 -6.53 17.94
CA ALA A 209 10.72 -7.26 19.20
C ALA A 209 9.95 -8.57 19.17
N VAL A 210 8.72 -8.54 18.63
CA VAL A 210 7.82 -9.69 18.56
C VAL A 210 8.14 -10.66 17.41
N ALA A 211 8.90 -10.21 16.40
CA ALA A 211 9.29 -11.00 15.24
C ALA A 211 10.00 -12.32 15.63
N ASP A 212 10.80 -12.27 16.70
CA ASP A 212 11.60 -13.39 17.22
C ASP A 212 11.08 -13.96 18.56
N MET A 213 9.87 -13.59 18.98
CA MET A 213 9.31 -14.06 20.26
C MET A 213 8.65 -15.43 20.15
N GLU A 214 8.78 -16.23 21.20
CA GLU A 214 8.05 -17.49 21.35
C GLU A 214 6.74 -17.28 22.14
N ILE A 215 5.74 -18.14 21.91
CA ILE A 215 4.47 -18.09 22.64
C ILE A 215 4.74 -18.26 24.15
N GLY A 216 4.20 -17.35 24.96
CA GLY A 216 4.41 -17.28 26.41
C GLY A 216 5.69 -16.56 26.83
N GLN A 217 6.53 -16.11 25.88
CA GLN A 217 7.73 -15.35 26.20
C GLN A 217 7.38 -13.92 26.58
N ILE A 218 8.06 -13.41 27.60
CA ILE A 218 8.03 -12.01 28.01
C ILE A 218 9.36 -11.36 27.61
N LYS A 219 9.29 -10.22 26.93
CA LYS A 219 10.44 -9.46 26.45
C LYS A 219 10.28 -7.99 26.80
N ASP A 220 11.25 -7.46 27.52
CA ASP A 220 11.36 -6.03 27.82
C ASP A 220 12.25 -5.38 26.75
N ILE A 221 11.71 -4.37 26.06
CA ILE A 221 12.41 -3.61 25.04
C ILE A 221 12.44 -2.13 25.41
N HIS A 222 13.55 -1.49 25.08
CA HIS A 222 13.72 -0.06 25.17
C HIS A 222 13.81 0.48 23.75
N LEU A 223 12.89 1.37 23.38
CA LEU A 223 12.78 1.93 22.05
C LEU A 223 13.16 3.41 22.09
N MET A 224 14.16 3.75 21.28
CA MET A 224 14.49 5.15 21.00
C MET A 224 13.36 5.80 20.18
N PRO A 225 13.23 7.13 20.19
CA PRO A 225 12.17 7.84 19.46
C PRO A 225 12.09 7.42 17.98
N GLU A 226 13.23 7.22 17.32
CA GLU A 226 13.34 6.83 15.91
C GLU A 226 12.74 5.45 15.61
N GLU A 227 12.67 4.57 16.61
CA GLU A 227 12.10 3.21 16.51
C GLU A 227 10.64 3.14 17.01
N ALA A 228 10.16 4.22 17.62
CA ALA A 228 8.82 4.35 18.17
C ALA A 228 7.95 5.32 17.35
N TYR A 229 7.75 6.54 17.85
CA TYR A 229 6.89 7.57 17.24
C TYR A 229 7.66 8.61 16.43
N GLY A 230 8.94 8.37 16.15
CA GLY A 230 9.83 9.28 15.47
C GLY A 230 10.33 10.42 16.36
N LEU A 231 11.21 11.24 15.78
CA LEU A 231 11.56 12.54 16.33
C LEU A 231 10.43 13.55 16.04
N PRO A 232 10.23 14.56 16.90
CA PRO A 232 9.30 15.63 16.62
C PRO A 232 9.73 16.31 15.31
N ASP A 233 8.82 16.36 14.34
CA ASP A 233 9.04 17.03 13.08
C ASP A 233 8.77 18.53 13.27
N PRO A 234 9.78 19.41 13.11
CA PRO A 234 9.57 20.84 13.19
C PRO A 234 8.63 21.36 12.09
N ASN A 235 8.44 20.63 10.99
CA ASN A 235 7.48 20.98 9.94
C ASN A 235 6.03 20.62 10.30
N ALA A 236 5.82 19.74 11.28
CA ALA A 236 4.50 19.45 11.83
C ALA A 236 4.05 20.54 12.83
N ILE A 237 4.92 21.50 13.13
CA ILE A 237 4.59 22.72 13.86
C ILE A 237 4.26 23.80 12.83
N PHE A 238 3.05 24.33 12.88
CA PHE A 238 2.61 25.39 11.97
C PHE A 238 1.86 26.48 12.71
N HIS A 239 1.91 27.67 12.12
CA HIS A 239 1.34 28.88 12.70
C HIS A 239 0.06 29.25 11.95
N VAL A 240 -1.02 29.49 12.69
CA VAL A 240 -2.30 29.92 12.13
C VAL A 240 -2.72 31.21 12.80
N GLU A 241 -3.23 32.16 12.01
CA GLU A 241 -3.79 33.39 12.54
C GLU A 241 -5.12 33.13 13.25
N ILE A 242 -5.30 33.72 14.43
CA ILE A 242 -6.55 33.63 15.20
C ILE A 242 -7.74 34.12 14.37
N SER A 243 -7.54 35.13 13.52
CA SER A 243 -8.57 35.69 12.65
C SER A 243 -9.11 34.70 11.62
N GLN A 244 -8.35 33.67 11.27
CA GLN A 244 -8.75 32.65 10.29
C GLN A 244 -9.52 31.49 10.94
N LEU A 245 -9.49 31.39 12.27
CA LEU A 245 -10.09 30.30 13.04
C LEU A 245 -11.12 30.86 14.04
N PRO A 246 -12.42 30.85 13.70
CA PRO A 246 -13.45 31.21 14.67
C PRO A 246 -13.41 30.25 15.87
N GLY A 247 -13.19 30.78 17.07
CA GLY A 247 -13.00 30.00 18.31
C GLY A 247 -11.55 29.87 18.79
N ALA A 248 -10.56 30.27 17.97
CA ALA A 248 -9.15 30.31 18.38
C ALA A 248 -8.87 31.29 19.54
N GLU A 249 -9.73 32.28 19.75
CA GLU A 249 -9.63 33.23 20.85
C GLU A 249 -9.78 32.56 22.23
N GLU A 250 -10.54 31.46 22.31
CA GLU A 250 -10.81 30.73 23.55
C GLU A 250 -9.84 29.58 23.79
N LEU A 251 -8.92 29.29 22.86
CA LEU A 251 -7.95 28.21 23.01
C LEU A 251 -6.86 28.56 24.02
N GLU A 252 -6.57 27.61 24.90
CA GLU A 252 -5.51 27.66 25.90
C GLU A 252 -4.25 26.92 25.42
N GLU A 253 -3.09 27.33 25.92
CA GLU A 253 -1.82 26.63 25.68
C GLU A 253 -1.86 25.23 26.31
N GLY A 254 -1.45 24.22 25.55
CA GLY A 254 -1.55 22.80 25.91
C GLY A 254 -2.91 22.16 25.59
N GLN A 255 -3.89 22.91 25.05
CA GLN A 255 -5.17 22.36 24.67
C GLN A 255 -5.06 21.54 23.36
N GLN A 256 -5.59 20.33 23.37
CA GLN A 256 -5.77 19.52 22.15
C GLN A 256 -7.06 19.92 21.43
N VAL A 257 -6.96 20.18 20.14
CA VAL A 257 -8.08 20.55 19.27
C VAL A 257 -8.01 19.77 17.95
N TYR A 258 -9.14 19.69 17.24
CA TYR A 258 -9.17 19.09 15.91
C TYR A 258 -9.26 20.19 14.86
N LEU A 259 -8.27 20.25 13.98
CA LEU A 259 -8.30 21.12 12.79
C LEU A 259 -8.73 20.30 11.58
N GLN A 260 -9.29 20.96 10.57
CA GLN A 260 -9.61 20.31 9.30
C GLN A 260 -8.53 20.65 8.27
N ASN A 261 -8.02 19.63 7.57
CA ASN A 261 -7.08 19.85 6.46
C ASN A 261 -7.83 20.37 5.21
N GLU A 262 -7.11 20.67 4.13
CA GLU A 262 -7.70 21.15 2.86
C GLU A 262 -8.70 20.15 2.23
N MET A 263 -8.62 18.87 2.59
CA MET A 263 -9.55 17.81 2.19
C MET A 263 -10.75 17.67 3.15
N GLY A 264 -10.87 18.52 4.17
CA GLY A 264 -11.95 18.49 5.17
C GLY A 264 -11.83 17.37 6.21
N GLN A 265 -10.70 16.65 6.25
CA GLN A 265 -10.47 15.60 7.25
C GLN A 265 -10.00 16.23 8.56
N PRO A 266 -10.66 15.91 9.69
CA PRO A 266 -10.22 16.38 10.99
C PRO A 266 -8.94 15.67 11.41
N PHE A 267 -7.93 16.41 11.86
CA PHE A 267 -6.70 15.91 12.45
C PHE A 267 -6.46 16.58 13.81
N PRO A 268 -6.05 15.83 14.83
CA PRO A 268 -5.77 16.37 16.15
C PRO A 268 -4.47 17.19 16.13
N VAL A 269 -4.45 18.31 16.83
CA VAL A 269 -3.28 19.16 17.05
C VAL A 269 -3.29 19.69 18.48
N THR A 270 -2.11 20.03 19.00
CA THR A 270 -1.94 20.64 20.32
C THR A 270 -1.55 22.10 20.17
N VAL A 271 -2.14 22.98 20.97
CA VAL A 271 -1.75 24.40 21.02
C VAL A 271 -0.44 24.51 21.80
N VAL A 272 0.64 24.95 21.17
CA VAL A 272 1.95 25.13 21.84
C VAL A 272 2.09 26.52 22.43
N ALA A 273 1.69 27.54 21.67
CA ALA A 273 1.85 28.93 22.07
C ALA A 273 0.84 29.82 21.36
N LYS A 274 0.51 30.94 22.00
CA LYS A 274 -0.36 31.98 21.42
C LYS A 274 0.27 33.35 21.62
N GLU A 275 0.85 33.91 20.56
CA GLU A 275 1.56 35.18 20.61
C GLU A 275 1.12 36.12 19.47
N ALA A 276 0.96 37.41 19.78
CA ALA A 276 0.74 38.47 18.78
C ALA A 276 -0.39 38.24 17.75
N GLY A 277 -1.45 37.48 18.10
CA GLY A 277 -2.56 37.18 17.19
C GLY A 277 -2.38 35.91 16.36
N ILE A 278 -1.31 35.17 16.59
CA ILE A 278 -0.94 33.92 15.92
C ILE A 278 -0.94 32.79 16.95
N ILE A 279 -1.52 31.65 16.60
CA ILE A 279 -1.46 30.42 17.38
C ILE A 279 -0.53 29.44 16.69
N THR A 280 0.36 28.85 17.47
CA THR A 280 1.23 27.76 17.06
C THR A 280 0.56 26.44 17.41
N PHE A 281 0.28 25.65 16.37
CA PHE A 281 -0.24 24.30 16.51
C PHE A 281 0.88 23.29 16.24
N ASP A 282 0.89 22.24 17.04
CA ASP A 282 1.78 21.10 16.87
C ASP A 282 0.95 19.85 16.55
N ALA A 283 1.15 19.33 15.34
CA ALA A 283 0.55 18.09 14.87
C ALA A 283 1.42 16.85 15.18
N ASN A 284 2.53 17.00 15.89
CA ASN A 284 3.32 15.87 16.34
C ASN A 284 2.54 15.03 17.33
N HIS A 285 2.82 13.73 17.30
CA HIS A 285 2.29 12.80 18.29
C HIS A 285 2.86 13.13 19.68
N GLU A 286 2.07 13.06 20.74
CA GLU A 286 2.48 13.41 22.12
C GLU A 286 3.69 12.58 22.63
N MET A 287 3.88 11.40 22.03
CA MET A 287 4.99 10.48 22.31
C MET A 287 6.18 10.62 21.35
N ALA A 288 6.10 11.48 20.33
CA ALA A 288 7.23 11.75 19.44
C ALA A 288 8.38 12.40 20.22
N GLY A 289 9.61 11.95 19.98
CA GLY A 289 10.81 12.42 20.69
C GLY A 289 11.00 11.86 22.10
N LYS A 290 10.11 11.00 22.60
CA LYS A 290 10.26 10.35 23.91
C LYS A 290 10.76 8.92 23.75
N GLU A 291 11.69 8.54 24.61
CA GLU A 291 12.11 7.14 24.77
C GLU A 291 11.01 6.35 25.49
N LEU A 292 10.67 5.18 24.93
CA LEU A 292 9.58 4.35 25.42
C LEU A 292 10.10 2.97 25.79
N ASN A 293 9.72 2.49 26.97
CA ASN A 293 9.98 1.13 27.40
C ASN A 293 8.71 0.32 27.23
N PHE A 294 8.81 -0.85 26.60
CA PHE A 294 7.69 -1.77 26.44
C PHE A 294 8.04 -3.12 27.02
N LYS A 295 7.18 -3.63 27.89
CA LYS A 295 7.19 -5.02 28.31
C LYS A 295 6.13 -5.76 27.54
N ILE A 296 6.52 -6.69 26.68
CA ILE A 296 5.64 -7.42 25.77
C ILE A 296 5.62 -8.89 26.17
N GLU A 297 4.44 -9.49 26.19
CA GLU A 297 4.17 -10.91 26.42
C GLU A 297 3.39 -11.45 25.24
N LEU A 298 3.95 -12.43 24.52
CA LEU A 298 3.26 -13.08 23.41
C LEU A 298 2.30 -14.13 23.95
N VAL A 299 1.00 -13.96 23.71
CA VAL A 299 -0.05 -14.86 24.24
C VAL A 299 -0.38 -15.95 23.24
N GLU A 300 -0.55 -15.58 21.97
CA GLU A 300 -0.99 -16.50 20.92
C GLU A 300 -0.47 -16.05 19.55
N ILE A 301 -0.18 -17.02 18.67
CA ILE A 301 0.08 -16.81 17.24
C ILE A 301 -1.05 -17.51 16.48
N CYS A 302 -1.77 -16.77 15.65
CA CYS A 302 -2.82 -17.28 14.77
C CYS A 302 -2.30 -17.58 13.36
#